data_AF-W1W4P7-F1
#
_entry.id   AF-W1W4P7-F1
#
_cell.length_a   1.000
_cell.length_b   1.000
_cell.length_c   1.000
_cell.angle_alpha   90.00
_cell.angle_beta   90.00
_cell.angle_gamma   90.00
#
_symmetry.space_group_name_H-M   'P 1'
#
loop_
_entity.id
_entity.type
_entity.pdbx_description
1 polymer ?
#
loop_
_entity_poly.entity_id
_entity_poly.type
_entity_poly.pdbx_seq_one_letter_code
_entity_poly.pdbx_strand_id
1 'polypeptide(L)'
;VSFTQNDWENRQFSMAELNLQNAEFNLARNASLNTRINADHSTVTLGSEDLYIDLNDGNGVATKPTLGKSKATAEDDQSRFNGHVQLKQGSTLTINEHFVGGIDSTDSATTITSTDTTLNQLSRFTQSSLSLGEGAKLT
;
A
#
# COMPACT_ATOMS: atom_id res chain seq x y z
N VAL A 1 -1.43 -13.18 19.04
CA VAL A 1 -1.78 -12.20 17.98
C VAL A 1 -3.19 -12.44 17.46
N SER A 2 -3.96 -11.40 17.16
CA SER A 2 -5.29 -11.49 16.53
C SER A 2 -5.55 -10.29 15.60
N PHE A 3 -6.48 -10.42 14.66
CA PHE A 3 -6.80 -9.34 13.72
C PHE A 3 -7.50 -8.14 14.36
N THR A 4 -8.16 -8.34 15.51
CA THR A 4 -8.91 -7.30 16.22
C THR A 4 -8.11 -6.67 17.37
N GLN A 5 -6.82 -7.01 17.50
CA GLN A 5 -5.96 -6.40 18.51
C GLN A 5 -5.70 -4.93 18.16
N ASN A 6 -5.51 -4.09 19.19
CA ASN A 6 -5.31 -2.66 19.03
C ASN A 6 -3.83 -2.24 19.17
N ASP A 7 -2.99 -3.12 19.72
CA ASP A 7 -1.61 -2.88 20.12
C ASP A 7 -0.61 -3.42 19.08
N TRP A 8 -0.75 -2.99 17.83
CA TRP A 8 0.17 -3.38 16.76
C TRP A 8 1.54 -2.70 16.89
N GLU A 9 2.60 -3.45 16.62
CA GLU A 9 3.94 -2.87 16.48
C GLU A 9 4.10 -2.21 15.10
N ASN A 10 4.59 -0.97 15.09
CA ASN A 10 4.94 -0.30 13.84
C ASN A 10 6.19 -0.92 13.21
N ARG A 11 6.12 -1.18 11.90
CA ARG A 11 7.22 -1.72 11.09
C ARG A 11 7.63 -0.73 10.01
N GLN A 12 8.94 -0.58 9.83
CA GLN A 12 9.50 0.27 8.80
C GLN A 12 10.23 -0.57 7.76
N PHE A 13 9.86 -0.38 6.50
CA PHE A 13 10.47 -0.98 5.33
C PHE A 13 11.11 0.12 4.50
N SER A 14 12.39 -0.06 4.14
CA SER A 14 13.09 0.85 3.25
C SER A 14 13.97 0.05 2.29
N MET A 15 13.85 0.38 1.01
CA MET A 15 14.63 -0.20 -0.07
C MET A 15 14.71 0.81 -1.21
N ALA A 16 15.70 0.68 -2.08
CA ALA A 16 15.81 1.57 -3.24
C ALA A 16 14.63 1.38 -4.20
N GLU A 17 14.34 0.12 -4.54
CA GLU A 17 13.27 -0.24 -5.46
C GLU A 17 12.55 -1.52 -5.00
N LEU A 18 11.25 -1.56 -5.24
CA LEU A 18 10.40 -2.74 -5.16
C LEU A 18 9.88 -3.05 -6.57
N ASN A 19 10.41 -4.11 -7.18
CA ASN A 19 10.07 -4.51 -8.54
C ASN A 19 9.01 -5.62 -8.53
N LEU A 20 7.85 -5.35 -9.15
CA LEU A 20 6.69 -6.23 -9.20
C LEU A 20 6.37 -6.58 -10.66
N GLN A 21 6.26 -7.87 -10.97
CA GLN A 21 5.91 -8.38 -12.30
C GLN A 21 4.85 -9.48 -12.14
N ASN A 22 3.66 -9.27 -12.71
CA ASN A 22 2.54 -10.21 -12.57
C ASN A 22 2.24 -10.56 -11.10
N ALA A 23 2.33 -9.56 -10.21
CA ALA A 23 2.28 -9.75 -8.77
C ALA A 23 1.20 -8.90 -8.11
N GLU A 24 0.78 -9.32 -6.92
CA GLU A 24 -0.04 -8.52 -6.00
C GLU A 24 0.81 -8.10 -4.81
N PHE A 25 0.71 -6.82 -4.44
CA PHE A 25 1.40 -6.24 -3.30
C PHE A 25 0.42 -5.45 -2.43
N ASN A 26 0.47 -5.72 -1.13
CA ASN A 26 -0.36 -5.08 -0.11
C ASN A 26 0.54 -4.47 0.97
N LEU A 27 0.38 -3.16 1.22
CA LEU A 27 0.90 -2.48 2.40
C LEU A 27 -0.28 -2.27 3.36
N ALA A 28 -0.29 -3.00 4.47
CA ALA A 28 -1.37 -2.96 5.46
C ALA A 28 -1.03 -2.05 6.66
N ARG A 29 -1.96 -1.94 7.61
CA ARG A 29 -1.84 -1.14 8.85
C ARG A 29 -0.49 -1.33 9.55
N ASN A 30 -0.06 -0.29 10.27
CA ASN A 30 1.15 -0.23 11.08
C ASN A 30 2.47 -0.42 10.29
N ALA A 31 2.42 -0.34 8.95
CA ALA A 31 3.60 -0.44 8.10
C ALA A 31 3.92 0.90 7.42
N SER A 32 5.18 1.32 7.50
CA SER A 32 5.73 2.43 6.73
C SER A 32 6.66 1.92 5.65
N LEU A 33 6.47 2.34 4.40
CA LEU A 33 7.28 1.96 3.25
C LEU A 33 7.91 3.17 2.58
N ASN A 34 9.24 3.15 2.47
CA ASN A 34 10.04 4.15 1.75
C ASN A 34 10.74 3.47 0.57
N THR A 35 10.23 3.63 -0.65
CA THR A 35 10.77 2.95 -1.84
C THR A 35 10.30 3.59 -3.15
N ARG A 36 10.97 3.26 -4.25
CA ARG A 36 10.37 3.33 -5.59
C ARG A 36 9.66 2.02 -5.91
N ILE A 37 8.35 2.05 -6.18
CA ILE A 37 7.62 0.88 -6.67
C ILE A 37 7.67 0.88 -8.19
N ASN A 38 8.11 -0.22 -8.79
CA ASN A 38 8.05 -0.46 -10.23
C ASN A 38 7.09 -1.64 -10.47
N ALA A 39 5.86 -1.36 -10.90
CA ALA A 39 4.84 -2.35 -11.17
C ALA A 39 4.63 -2.55 -12.68
N ASP A 40 4.73 -3.80 -13.13
CA ASP A 40 4.44 -4.24 -14.48
C ASP A 40 3.40 -5.37 -14.41
N HIS A 41 2.24 -5.15 -15.04
CA HIS A 41 1.08 -6.04 -14.96
C HIS A 41 0.76 -6.49 -13.52
N SER A 42 0.81 -5.56 -12.56
CA SER A 42 0.75 -5.87 -11.12
C SER A 42 -0.29 -5.02 -10.40
N THR A 43 -0.76 -5.51 -9.25
CA THR A 43 -1.71 -4.82 -8.37
C THR A 43 -1.01 -4.35 -7.12
N VAL A 44 -1.17 -3.06 -6.79
CA VAL A 44 -0.57 -2.42 -5.62
C VAL A 44 -1.68 -1.79 -4.78
N THR A 45 -1.84 -2.24 -3.53
CA THR A 45 -2.78 -1.65 -2.57
C THR A 45 -2.02 -1.05 -1.39
N LEU A 46 -2.09 0.27 -1.25
CA LEU A 46 -1.51 1.01 -0.13
C LEU A 46 -2.63 1.34 0.87
N GLY A 47 -2.53 0.81 2.08
CA GLY A 47 -3.63 0.78 3.05
C GLY A 47 -4.59 -0.38 2.79
N SER A 48 -4.05 -1.59 2.61
CA SER A 48 -4.86 -2.81 2.51
C SER A 48 -5.37 -3.23 3.89
N GLU A 49 -6.59 -3.75 3.93
CA GLU A 49 -7.13 -4.41 5.14
C GLU A 49 -6.64 -5.87 5.24
N ASP A 50 -6.18 -6.46 4.13
CA ASP A 50 -5.74 -7.86 4.08
C ASP A 50 -4.31 -7.98 4.63
N LEU A 51 -4.14 -8.79 5.67
CA LEU A 51 -2.84 -9.06 6.28
C LEU A 51 -2.75 -10.47 6.86
N TYR A 52 -1.53 -10.87 7.23
CA TYR A 52 -1.25 -12.16 7.85
C TYR A 52 -0.91 -12.00 9.33
N ILE A 53 -1.39 -12.94 10.15
CA ILE A 53 -0.87 -13.19 11.50
C ILE A 53 -0.32 -14.61 11.55
N ASP A 54 0.63 -14.86 12.45
CA ASP A 54 1.06 -16.22 12.77
C ASP A 54 0.36 -16.70 14.04
N LEU A 55 -0.47 -17.76 13.93
CA LEU A 55 -1.16 -18.33 15.09
C LEU A 55 -0.19 -18.96 16.10
N ASN A 56 1.04 -19.24 15.67
CA ASN A 56 2.10 -19.80 16.49
C ASN A 56 3.13 -18.75 16.94
N ASP A 57 2.88 -17.46 16.68
CA ASP A 57 3.81 -16.38 17.01
C ASP A 57 4.26 -16.42 18.48
N GLY A 58 5.55 -16.22 18.71
CA GLY A 58 6.18 -16.25 20.04
C GLY A 58 6.37 -17.62 20.68
N ASN A 59 5.91 -18.72 20.07
CA ASN A 59 5.97 -20.06 20.69
C ASN A 59 7.17 -20.92 20.30
N GLY A 60 8.03 -20.44 19.40
CA GLY A 60 9.24 -21.17 18.94
C GLY A 60 8.95 -22.42 18.12
N VAL A 61 7.73 -22.58 17.61
CA VAL A 61 7.32 -23.67 16.71
C VAL A 61 7.17 -23.15 15.27
N ALA A 62 6.99 -24.06 14.32
CA ALA A 62 6.82 -23.68 12.92
C ALA A 62 5.65 -22.70 12.73
N THR A 63 5.84 -21.71 11.86
CA THR A 63 4.85 -20.67 11.57
C THR A 63 3.55 -21.27 11.03
N LYS A 64 2.41 -20.73 11.46
CA LYS A 64 1.08 -21.01 10.92
C LYS A 64 0.44 -19.69 10.45
N PRO A 65 0.88 -19.16 9.29
CA PRO A 65 0.35 -17.92 8.75
C PRO A 65 -1.13 -18.07 8.41
N THR A 66 -1.92 -17.10 8.83
CA THR A 66 -3.37 -17.04 8.59
C THR A 66 -3.69 -15.68 8.00
N LEU A 67 -4.32 -15.67 6.83
CA LEU A 67 -4.82 -14.47 6.18
C LEU A 67 -6.12 -14.02 6.85
N GLY A 68 -6.28 -12.72 7.03
CA GLY A 68 -7.52 -12.11 7.51
C GLY A 68 -7.52 -10.60 7.30
N LYS A 69 -8.52 -9.94 7.88
CA LYS A 69 -8.73 -8.50 7.72
C LYS A 69 -8.51 -7.73 9.01
N SER A 70 -7.73 -6.66 8.95
CA SER A 70 -7.61 -5.67 10.02
C SER A 70 -7.41 -4.29 9.43
N LYS A 71 -8.33 -3.39 9.76
CA LYS A 71 -8.29 -2.00 9.32
C LYS A 71 -7.72 -1.11 10.42
N ALA A 72 -6.84 -0.18 10.07
CA ALA A 72 -6.45 0.90 10.98
C ALA A 72 -7.66 1.79 11.29
N THR A 73 -7.86 2.11 12.56
CA THR A 73 -8.93 3.03 13.00
C THR A 73 -8.38 4.32 13.61
N ALA A 74 -7.10 4.31 14.01
CA ALA A 74 -6.36 5.48 14.46
C ALA A 74 -5.31 5.88 13.41
N GLU A 75 -5.00 7.17 13.32
CA GLU A 75 -4.01 7.73 12.39
C GLU A 75 -2.61 7.12 12.57
N ASP A 76 -2.21 6.82 13.81
CA ASP A 76 -0.90 6.23 14.11
C ASP A 76 -0.79 4.76 13.65
N ASP A 77 -1.94 4.11 13.39
CA ASP A 77 -2.01 2.74 12.89
C ASP A 77 -2.10 2.66 11.37
N GLN A 78 -2.37 3.78 10.69
CA GLN A 78 -2.46 3.76 9.23
C GLN A 78 -1.10 3.48 8.60
N SER A 79 -1.13 2.75 7.49
CA SER A 79 0.04 2.57 6.64
C SER A 79 0.50 3.90 6.06
N ARG A 80 1.81 3.99 5.80
CA ARG A 80 2.44 5.21 5.28
C ARG A 80 3.34 4.87 4.11
N PHE A 81 3.03 5.41 2.95
CA PHE A 81 3.90 5.30 1.77
C PHE A 81 4.62 6.62 1.50
N ASN A 82 5.94 6.53 1.31
CA ASN A 82 6.76 7.61 0.79
C ASN A 82 7.61 7.13 -0.39
N GLY A 83 7.52 7.81 -1.53
CA GLY A 83 8.38 7.51 -2.67
C GLY A 83 7.74 7.79 -4.02
N HIS A 84 8.03 6.95 -5.02
CA HIS A 84 7.50 7.11 -6.38
C HIS A 84 6.96 5.77 -6.86
N VAL A 85 5.75 5.76 -7.40
CA VAL A 85 5.15 4.58 -8.03
C VAL A 85 5.19 4.70 -9.54
N GLN A 86 5.76 3.70 -10.22
CA GLN A 86 5.70 3.53 -11.66
C GLN A 86 4.77 2.37 -12.00
N LEU A 87 3.76 2.60 -12.84
CA LEU A 87 2.76 1.62 -13.27
C LEU A 87 2.83 1.41 -14.79
N LYS A 88 2.85 0.15 -15.23
CA LYS A 88 2.87 -0.22 -16.65
C LYS A 88 1.97 -1.43 -16.94
N GLN A 89 1.52 -1.55 -18.19
CA GLN A 89 0.93 -2.76 -18.78
C GLN A 89 -0.27 -3.33 -17.99
N GLY A 90 -1.29 -2.51 -17.77
CA GLY A 90 -2.49 -2.88 -17.04
C GLY A 90 -2.30 -2.98 -15.52
N SER A 91 -1.24 -2.38 -14.98
CA SER A 91 -1.05 -2.33 -13.53
C SER A 91 -2.14 -1.48 -12.85
N THR A 92 -2.40 -1.77 -11.58
CA THR A 92 -3.35 -1.02 -10.76
C THR A 92 -2.70 -0.54 -9.46
N LEU A 93 -3.04 0.69 -9.06
CA LEU A 93 -2.67 1.28 -7.79
C LEU A 93 -3.92 1.74 -7.05
N THR A 94 -4.10 1.27 -5.82
CA THR A 94 -5.14 1.76 -4.90
C THR A 94 -4.48 2.43 -3.70
N ILE A 95 -4.88 3.66 -3.40
CA ILE A 95 -4.37 4.48 -2.29
C ILE A 95 -5.50 4.75 -1.29
N ASN A 96 -5.46 4.06 -0.15
CA ASN A 96 -6.49 4.13 0.89
C ASN A 96 -6.06 4.93 2.12
N GLU A 97 -4.76 5.05 2.37
CA GLU A 97 -4.19 5.69 3.57
C GLU A 97 -3.10 6.72 3.18
N HIS A 98 -2.15 7.02 4.06
CA HIS A 98 -1.18 8.09 3.86
C HIS A 98 -0.26 7.82 2.65
N PHE A 99 -0.25 8.76 1.70
CA PHE A 99 0.63 8.73 0.54
C PHE A 99 1.32 10.07 0.33
N VAL A 100 2.63 10.05 0.20
CA VAL A 100 3.44 11.20 -0.18
C VAL A 100 4.43 10.79 -1.26
N GLY A 101 4.30 11.36 -2.46
CA GLY A 101 5.16 10.92 -3.55
C GLY A 101 4.84 11.43 -4.95
N GLY A 102 5.27 10.65 -5.94
CA GLY A 102 4.91 10.82 -7.35
C GLY A 102 4.31 9.55 -7.95
N ILE A 103 3.65 9.68 -9.09
CA ILE A 103 3.08 8.56 -9.84
C ILE A 103 3.38 8.73 -11.33
N ASP A 104 4.10 7.77 -11.92
CA ASP A 104 4.26 7.64 -13.38
C ASP A 104 3.45 6.43 -13.86
N SER A 105 2.31 6.67 -14.49
CA SER A 105 1.38 5.65 -14.94
C SER A 105 1.28 5.62 -16.46
N THR A 106 1.43 4.44 -17.06
CA THR A 106 1.25 4.20 -18.50
C THR A 106 0.38 2.97 -18.73
N ASP A 107 -0.73 3.14 -19.46
CA ASP A 107 -1.69 2.05 -19.76
C ASP A 107 -2.09 1.30 -18.48
N SER A 108 -2.54 2.04 -17.47
CA SER A 108 -2.74 1.53 -16.10
C SER A 108 -3.84 2.32 -15.38
N ALA A 109 -4.22 1.89 -14.17
CA ALA A 109 -5.27 2.56 -13.40
C ALA A 109 -4.80 2.95 -12.00
N THR A 110 -5.21 4.12 -11.53
CA THR A 110 -4.99 4.58 -10.15
C THR A 110 -6.31 5.00 -9.53
N THR A 111 -6.60 4.48 -8.33
CA THR A 111 -7.76 4.83 -7.52
C THR A 111 -7.29 5.38 -6.19
N ILE A 112 -7.79 6.56 -5.80
CA ILE A 112 -7.50 7.21 -4.53
C ILE A 112 -8.80 7.27 -3.73
N THR A 113 -8.83 6.61 -2.58
CA THR A 113 -9.91 6.75 -1.59
C THR A 113 -9.43 7.46 -0.32
N SER A 114 -8.12 7.59 -0.16
CA SER A 114 -7.46 8.30 0.94
C SER A 114 -7.87 9.78 1.02
N THR A 115 -7.94 10.28 2.25
CA THR A 115 -8.10 11.71 2.55
C THR A 115 -6.78 12.43 2.82
N ASP A 116 -5.65 11.70 2.75
CA ASP A 116 -4.30 12.21 2.93
C ASP A 116 -3.35 11.67 1.85
N THR A 117 -3.57 12.15 0.62
CA THR A 117 -2.69 11.90 -0.51
C THR A 117 -2.07 13.21 -0.99
N THR A 118 -0.74 13.26 -1.03
CA THR A 118 0.05 14.38 -1.55
C THR A 118 0.94 13.94 -2.70
N LEU A 119 0.76 14.55 -3.87
CA LEU A 119 1.67 14.40 -5.01
C LEU A 119 2.74 15.50 -4.99
N ASN A 120 3.77 15.32 -4.16
CA ASN A 120 4.86 16.29 -4.03
C ASN A 120 6.01 16.09 -5.03
N GLN A 121 5.91 15.08 -5.89
CA GLN A 121 6.81 14.83 -7.00
C GLN A 121 6.03 14.89 -8.32
N LEU A 122 6.72 15.16 -9.42
CA LEU A 122 6.11 15.17 -10.74
C LEU A 122 5.39 13.84 -10.99
N SER A 123 4.13 13.94 -11.41
CA SER A 123 3.31 12.78 -11.75
C SER A 123 2.83 12.86 -13.19
N ARG A 124 2.76 11.73 -13.88
CA ARG A 124 2.34 11.61 -15.27
C ARG A 124 1.39 10.44 -15.44
N PHE A 125 0.30 10.67 -16.16
CA PHE A 125 -0.69 9.65 -16.51
C PHE A 125 -0.84 9.62 -18.03
N THR A 126 -0.37 8.55 -18.67
CA THR A 126 -0.38 8.39 -20.13
C THR A 126 -1.23 7.18 -20.50
N GLN A 127 -2.37 7.41 -21.17
CA GLN A 127 -3.35 6.34 -21.42
C GLN A 127 -3.79 5.62 -20.12
N SER A 128 -3.78 6.35 -19.01
CA SER A 128 -4.11 5.83 -17.69
C SER A 128 -5.29 6.59 -17.10
N SER A 129 -6.04 5.92 -16.23
CA SER A 129 -7.07 6.56 -15.42
C SER A 129 -6.54 6.96 -14.05
N LEU A 130 -7.02 8.10 -13.56
CA LEU A 130 -6.90 8.52 -12.17
C LEU A 130 -8.31 8.80 -11.66
N SER A 131 -8.75 8.04 -10.66
CA SER A 131 -10.08 8.11 -10.08
C SER A 131 -9.98 8.50 -8.61
N LEU A 132 -10.71 9.54 -8.20
CA LEU A 132 -10.90 9.88 -6.79
C LEU A 132 -12.25 9.32 -6.33
N GLY A 133 -12.22 8.47 -5.31
CA GLY A 133 -13.40 7.95 -4.64
C GLY A 133 -14.10 9.03 -3.81
N GLU A 134 -15.29 8.71 -3.32
CA GLU A 134 -16.08 9.62 -2.47
C GLU A 134 -15.27 10.04 -1.23
N GLY A 135 -15.19 11.35 -1.00
CA GLY A 135 -14.49 11.93 0.14
C GLY A 135 -12.96 11.96 0.03
N ALA A 136 -12.37 11.38 -1.01
CA ALA A 136 -10.93 11.38 -1.21
C ALA A 136 -10.37 12.80 -1.38
N LYS A 137 -9.13 13.02 -0.91
CA LYS A 137 -8.42 14.28 -1.06
C LYS A 137 -7.04 14.05 -1.64
N LEU A 138 -6.75 14.80 -2.70
CA LEU A 138 -5.48 14.81 -3.41
C LEU A 138 -4.98 16.25 -3.46
N THR A 139 -3.75 16.47 -2.98
CA THR A 139 -3.05 17.77 -3.06
C THR A 139 -1.80 17.67 -3.93
#